data_AF-A0A1R2AKW3-F1
#
_entry.id   AF-A0A1R2AKW3-F1
#
_cell.length_a   1.000
_cell.length_b   1.000
_cell.length_c   1.000
_cell.angle_alpha   90.00
_cell.angle_beta   90.00
_cell.angle_gamma   90.00
#
_symmetry.space_group_name_H-M   'P 1'
#
loop_
_entity.id
_entity.type
_entity.pdbx_description
1 polymer ?
#
loop_
_entity_poly.entity_id
_entity_poly.type
_entity_poly.pdbx_seq_one_letter_code
_entity_poly.pdbx_strand_id
1 'polypeptide(L)'
;MDKSCGEPKCPKQASHKCTCKKEFKFCKKHMEEHSAMAGCYIKAFHEGAILHIIRKKQNALKNLSLESIQLARFMNNEINTCLEENLVCISKKENQIYNFIINRKNEEADNIIAWAESLRLVNRNRANFIKNTKNLLCIDFKSENEITEIEKLEEKIEKLKSDYQKARNKIKVQKQKLAEYEKMYESNQNEIKKITNNYNETRRNLSILEDQLKDWENCCQDIDKIIQDYEVEKVSNIKKYDEACYKINILENELAQVNNLVQEKDIIIKSYDSQKIASNNLFESEIRSLKAFLDKSDSKIKQLEIEISECNKTIQDKQAEIEQYKIDLQSKQMSLDHAEFRIQILENDTTNKSIEETKEIENQNISKSPVIMQENNFQASKLEFVNKFRGMNQVQRKDYLIQKNYPDFEKDIPHCNAKSTTIKMTDDEKYIFICIF
;
A
#
# COMPACT_ATOMS: atom_id res chain seq x y z
N MET A 1 -31.12 147.99 6.36
CA MET A 1 -30.48 146.76 6.92
C MET A 1 -29.37 146.32 5.98
N ASP A 2 -28.27 145.80 6.53
CA ASP A 2 -27.16 145.33 5.71
C ASP A 2 -27.52 144.08 4.88
N LYS A 3 -27.05 144.07 3.62
CA LYS A 3 -27.19 143.01 2.61
C LYS A 3 -25.84 142.36 2.25
N SER A 4 -24.72 142.81 2.81
CA SER A 4 -23.40 142.23 2.60
C SER A 4 -23.31 140.78 3.10
N CYS A 5 -22.37 140.01 2.54
CA CYS A 5 -21.95 138.73 3.11
C CYS A 5 -21.08 138.99 4.34
N GLY A 6 -21.40 138.37 5.48
CA GLY A 6 -20.64 138.47 6.73
C GLY A 6 -19.28 137.76 6.71
N GLU A 7 -18.70 137.56 5.52
CA GLU A 7 -17.35 137.04 5.32
C GLU A 7 -16.46 138.24 4.92
N PRO A 8 -15.36 138.52 5.64
CA PRO A 8 -14.53 139.69 5.37
C PRO A 8 -14.11 139.83 3.90
N LYS A 9 -14.19 141.06 3.38
CA LYS A 9 -13.85 141.42 1.99
C LYS A 9 -14.68 140.73 0.90
N CYS A 10 -15.78 140.04 1.23
CA CYS A 10 -16.66 139.45 0.21
C CYS A 10 -17.53 140.54 -0.48
N PRO A 11 -17.40 140.76 -1.80
CA PRO A 11 -18.21 141.76 -2.52
C PRO A 11 -19.64 141.29 -2.85
N LYS A 12 -20.00 140.04 -2.49
CA LYS A 12 -21.28 139.43 -2.86
C LYS A 12 -22.32 139.69 -1.76
N GLN A 13 -23.55 139.98 -2.15
CA GLN A 13 -24.66 140.09 -1.20
C GLN A 13 -24.97 138.73 -0.56
N ALA A 14 -25.42 138.74 0.69
CA ALA A 14 -25.85 137.54 1.38
C ALA A 14 -27.22 137.05 0.88
N SER A 15 -27.30 135.74 0.63
CA SER A 15 -28.53 135.06 0.20
C SER A 15 -29.07 134.06 1.22
N HIS A 16 -28.21 133.59 2.12
CA HIS A 16 -28.50 132.52 3.08
C HIS A 16 -28.13 132.94 4.51
N LYS A 17 -28.83 132.35 5.48
CA LYS A 17 -28.69 132.60 6.92
C LYS A 17 -28.36 131.28 7.61
N CYS A 18 -27.36 131.27 8.48
CA CYS A 18 -27.05 130.12 9.32
C CYS A 18 -28.09 129.97 10.44
N THR A 19 -28.44 128.75 10.82
CA THR A 19 -29.16 128.43 12.08
C THR A 19 -28.28 128.55 13.34
N CYS A 20 -27.04 129.01 13.19
CA CYS A 20 -26.10 129.36 14.25
C CYS A 20 -26.72 130.30 15.30
N LYS A 21 -26.30 130.23 16.57
CA LYS A 21 -26.70 131.18 17.63
C LYS A 21 -26.50 132.68 17.30
N LYS A 22 -25.62 133.00 16.35
CA LYS A 22 -25.34 134.38 15.89
C LYS A 22 -26.00 134.75 14.56
N GLU A 23 -26.83 133.87 13.98
CA GLU A 23 -27.72 134.17 12.84
C GLU A 23 -27.01 134.77 11.59
N PHE A 24 -25.73 134.42 11.38
CA PHE A 24 -24.87 134.97 10.34
C PHE A 24 -25.46 134.84 8.92
N LYS A 25 -25.20 135.85 8.09
CA LYS A 25 -25.68 135.97 6.71
C LYS A 25 -24.53 135.80 5.71
N PHE A 26 -24.63 134.83 4.80
CA PHE A 26 -23.59 134.50 3.83
C PHE A 26 -24.10 134.51 2.39
N CYS A 27 -23.22 134.80 1.42
CA CYS A 27 -23.46 134.49 0.01
C CYS A 27 -23.39 132.97 -0.21
N LYS A 28 -23.90 132.46 -1.34
CA LYS A 28 -24.02 131.01 -1.60
C LYS A 28 -22.72 130.23 -1.31
N LYS A 29 -21.59 130.62 -1.92
CA LYS A 29 -20.28 129.94 -1.74
C LYS A 29 -19.86 129.86 -0.28
N HIS A 30 -19.89 130.99 0.43
CA HIS A 30 -19.45 131.04 1.83
C HIS A 30 -20.44 130.34 2.77
N MET A 31 -21.72 130.24 2.39
CA MET A 31 -22.69 129.41 3.11
C MET A 31 -22.42 127.91 2.89
N GLU A 32 -22.02 127.49 1.68
CA GLU A 32 -21.65 126.09 1.39
C GLU A 32 -20.38 125.69 2.16
N GLU A 33 -19.36 126.56 2.16
CA GLU A 33 -18.12 126.39 2.94
C GLU A 33 -18.39 126.37 4.45
N HIS A 34 -19.20 127.31 4.95
CA HIS A 34 -19.59 127.35 6.36
C HIS A 34 -20.47 126.17 6.77
N SER A 35 -21.37 125.70 5.90
CA SER A 35 -22.19 124.51 6.13
C SER A 35 -21.34 123.24 6.21
N ALA A 36 -20.28 123.14 5.38
CA ALA A 36 -19.34 122.02 5.42
C ALA A 36 -18.46 122.03 6.68
N MET A 37 -17.99 123.20 7.13
CA MET A 37 -17.15 123.32 8.33
C MET A 37 -17.92 123.24 9.66
N ALA A 38 -19.14 123.81 9.73
CA ALA A 38 -19.89 123.95 10.98
C ALA A 38 -21.13 123.03 11.09
N GLY A 39 -21.40 122.18 10.08
CA GLY A 39 -22.55 121.27 10.06
C GLY A 39 -23.93 121.95 10.14
N CYS A 40 -23.99 123.26 9.91
CA CYS A 40 -25.17 124.08 10.20
C CYS A 40 -26.16 124.16 9.02
N TYR A 41 -27.45 124.08 9.33
CA TYR A 41 -28.52 124.12 8.33
C TYR A 41 -28.64 125.48 7.64
N ILE A 42 -28.87 125.43 6.32
CA ILE A 42 -28.99 126.59 5.45
C ILE A 42 -30.45 127.08 5.44
N LYS A 43 -30.72 128.26 6.01
CA LYS A 43 -32.03 128.93 5.88
C LYS A 43 -31.91 130.08 4.87
N ALA A 44 -32.47 129.90 3.67
CA ALA A 44 -32.58 131.01 2.72
C ALA A 44 -33.40 132.14 3.35
N PHE A 45 -32.86 133.37 3.36
CA PHE A 45 -33.56 134.56 3.87
C PHE A 45 -33.73 135.64 2.80
N HIS A 46 -32.94 135.59 1.73
CA HIS A 46 -33.13 136.45 0.58
C HIS A 46 -34.32 135.94 -0.23
N GLU A 47 -35.32 136.81 -0.41
CA GLU A 47 -36.60 136.51 -1.03
C GLU A 47 -36.47 135.77 -2.37
N GLY A 48 -35.58 136.22 -3.26
CA GLY A 48 -35.30 135.54 -4.54
C GLY A 48 -34.82 134.08 -4.43
N ALA A 49 -34.14 133.70 -3.35
CA ALA A 49 -33.71 132.31 -3.12
C ALA A 49 -34.86 131.44 -2.59
N ILE A 50 -35.69 132.00 -1.70
CA ILE A 50 -36.93 131.36 -1.24
C ILE A 50 -37.88 131.16 -2.43
N LEU A 51 -38.07 132.20 -3.26
CA LEU A 51 -38.85 132.14 -4.49
C LEU A 51 -38.29 131.11 -5.50
N HIS A 52 -36.98 130.91 -5.59
CA HIS A 52 -36.43 129.85 -6.44
C HIS A 52 -36.77 128.45 -5.91
N ILE A 53 -36.67 128.21 -4.59
CA ILE A 53 -37.05 126.94 -3.96
C ILE A 53 -38.55 126.68 -4.14
N ILE A 54 -39.39 127.70 -3.89
CA ILE A 54 -40.84 127.65 -4.13
C ILE A 54 -41.12 127.31 -5.60
N ARG A 55 -40.52 128.03 -6.56
CA ARG A 55 -40.66 127.74 -8.00
C ARG A 55 -40.20 126.32 -8.34
N LYS A 56 -39.11 125.80 -7.77
CA LYS A 56 -38.65 124.42 -8.02
C LYS A 56 -39.66 123.38 -7.52
N LYS A 57 -40.22 123.58 -6.32
CA LYS A 57 -41.26 122.69 -5.75
C LYS A 57 -42.60 122.82 -6.49
N GLN A 58 -43.02 124.03 -6.84
CA GLN A 58 -44.19 124.28 -7.69
C GLN A 58 -44.04 123.67 -9.09
N ASN A 59 -42.84 123.74 -9.69
CA ASN A 59 -42.58 123.12 -10.99
C ASN A 59 -42.65 121.59 -10.91
N ALA A 60 -42.16 120.96 -9.83
CA ALA A 60 -42.35 119.53 -9.62
C ALA A 60 -43.84 119.14 -9.53
N LEU A 61 -44.66 119.92 -8.80
CA LEU A 61 -46.11 119.71 -8.74
C LEU A 61 -46.83 119.99 -10.07
N LYS A 62 -46.34 120.96 -10.87
CA LYS A 62 -46.84 121.22 -12.23
C LYS A 62 -46.49 120.09 -13.19
N ASN A 63 -45.28 119.53 -13.11
CA ASN A 63 -44.88 118.37 -13.91
C ASN A 63 -45.76 117.17 -13.57
N LEU A 64 -45.90 116.82 -12.28
CA LEU A 64 -46.81 115.75 -11.83
C LEU A 64 -48.26 115.98 -12.29
N SER A 65 -48.75 117.23 -12.25
CA SER A 65 -50.07 117.59 -12.76
C SER A 65 -50.19 117.42 -14.28
N LEU A 66 -49.15 117.77 -15.06
CA LEU A 66 -49.09 117.54 -16.50
C LEU A 66 -49.03 116.05 -16.85
N GLU A 67 -48.25 115.27 -16.10
CA GLU A 67 -48.12 113.81 -16.24
C GLU A 67 -49.46 113.13 -15.91
N SER A 68 -50.15 113.55 -14.84
CA SER A 68 -51.52 113.07 -14.52
C SER A 68 -52.53 113.42 -15.61
N ILE A 69 -52.43 114.62 -16.22
CA ILE A 69 -53.28 115.03 -17.35
C ILE A 69 -52.97 114.20 -18.61
N GLN A 70 -51.69 113.90 -18.87
CA GLN A 70 -51.27 113.05 -19.99
C GLN A 70 -51.75 111.61 -19.81
N LEU A 71 -51.60 111.04 -18.61
CA LEU A 71 -52.07 109.70 -18.27
C LEU A 71 -53.60 109.62 -18.35
N ALA A 72 -54.34 110.61 -17.84
CA ALA A 72 -55.79 110.66 -17.97
C ALA A 72 -56.27 110.77 -19.43
N ARG A 73 -55.54 111.50 -20.29
CA ARG A 73 -55.80 111.54 -21.74
C ARG A 73 -55.54 110.18 -22.39
N PHE A 74 -54.44 109.53 -22.05
CA PHE A 74 -54.13 108.18 -22.54
C PHE A 74 -55.22 107.17 -22.15
N MET A 75 -55.60 107.13 -20.87
CA MET A 75 -56.71 106.30 -20.38
C MET A 75 -58.02 106.57 -21.12
N ASN A 76 -58.37 107.84 -21.35
CA ASN A 76 -59.59 108.18 -22.09
C ASN A 76 -59.54 107.72 -23.56
N ASN A 77 -58.38 107.80 -24.21
CA ASN A 77 -58.21 107.29 -25.58
C ASN A 77 -58.40 105.77 -25.63
N GLU A 78 -57.72 105.01 -24.76
CA GLU A 78 -57.86 103.55 -24.68
C GLU A 78 -59.32 103.13 -24.37
N ILE A 79 -60.00 103.83 -23.45
CA ILE A 79 -61.42 103.60 -23.14
C ILE A 79 -62.31 103.84 -24.37
N ASN A 80 -62.02 104.89 -25.16
CA ASN A 80 -62.77 105.17 -26.39
C ASN A 80 -62.51 104.11 -27.47
N THR A 81 -61.26 103.68 -27.68
CA THR A 81 -60.92 102.61 -28.62
C THR A 81 -61.60 101.30 -28.24
N CYS A 82 -61.55 100.90 -26.95
CA CYS A 82 -62.30 99.73 -26.49
C CYS A 82 -63.82 99.91 -26.65
N LEU A 83 -64.37 101.12 -26.53
CA LEU A 83 -65.80 101.38 -26.79
C LEU A 83 -66.14 101.20 -28.28
N GLU A 84 -65.31 101.72 -29.18
CA GLU A 84 -65.45 101.55 -30.64
C GLU A 84 -65.39 100.07 -31.05
N GLU A 85 -64.43 99.31 -30.52
CA GLU A 85 -64.33 97.86 -30.72
C GLU A 85 -65.58 97.10 -30.23
N ASN A 86 -66.09 97.47 -29.05
CA ASN A 86 -67.31 96.88 -28.50
C ASN A 86 -68.55 97.23 -29.34
N LEU A 87 -68.68 98.46 -29.85
CA LEU A 87 -69.77 98.87 -30.74
C LEU A 87 -69.70 98.13 -32.09
N VAL A 88 -68.49 97.93 -32.64
CA VAL A 88 -68.28 97.09 -33.84
C VAL A 88 -68.63 95.62 -33.55
N CYS A 89 -68.36 95.12 -32.35
CA CYS A 89 -68.76 93.77 -31.92
C CYS A 89 -70.29 93.63 -31.81
N ILE A 90 -70.95 94.60 -31.19
CA ILE A 90 -72.42 94.66 -31.07
C ILE A 90 -73.07 94.73 -32.45
N SER A 91 -72.59 95.59 -33.35
CA SER A 91 -73.14 95.67 -34.71
C SER A 91 -72.92 94.38 -35.51
N LYS A 92 -71.78 93.69 -35.33
CA LYS A 92 -71.60 92.32 -35.88
C LYS A 92 -72.60 91.31 -35.31
N LYS A 93 -73.02 91.46 -34.04
CA LYS A 93 -74.02 90.61 -33.39
C LYS A 93 -75.46 90.93 -33.85
N GLU A 94 -75.81 92.19 -34.04
CA GLU A 94 -77.08 92.62 -34.65
C GLU A 94 -77.23 92.04 -36.07
N ASN A 95 -76.18 92.14 -36.88
CA ASN A 95 -76.14 91.52 -38.21
C ASN A 95 -76.21 89.98 -38.16
N GLN A 96 -75.67 89.32 -37.11
CA GLN A 96 -75.84 87.88 -36.91
C GLN A 96 -77.28 87.51 -36.57
N ILE A 97 -77.96 88.26 -35.68
CA ILE A 97 -79.38 88.08 -35.37
C ILE A 97 -80.23 88.20 -36.66
N TYR A 98 -80.03 89.26 -37.44
CA TYR A 98 -80.78 89.47 -38.70
C TYR A 98 -80.63 88.29 -39.68
N ASN A 99 -79.40 87.82 -39.86
CA ASN A 99 -79.12 86.65 -40.69
C ASN A 99 -79.73 85.35 -40.12
N PHE A 100 -79.73 85.14 -38.81
CA PHE A 100 -80.34 83.96 -38.19
C PHE A 100 -81.86 83.96 -38.32
N ILE A 101 -82.54 85.09 -38.09
CA ILE A 101 -83.99 85.22 -38.24
C ILE A 101 -84.42 84.95 -39.70
N ILE A 102 -83.71 85.48 -40.70
CA ILE A 102 -83.98 85.18 -42.12
C ILE A 102 -83.85 83.67 -42.42
N ASN A 103 -82.83 83.02 -41.85
CA ASN A 103 -82.59 81.59 -42.01
C ASN A 103 -83.41 80.70 -41.05
N ARG A 104 -84.42 81.26 -40.35
CA ARG A 104 -85.30 80.58 -39.38
C ARG A 104 -84.57 79.93 -38.19
N LYS A 105 -83.38 80.44 -37.87
CA LYS A 105 -82.48 80.01 -36.79
C LYS A 105 -82.76 80.78 -35.50
N ASN A 106 -83.97 80.62 -34.98
CA ASN A 106 -84.45 81.43 -33.86
C ASN A 106 -83.65 81.17 -32.57
N GLU A 107 -83.33 79.91 -32.28
CA GLU A 107 -82.53 79.55 -31.10
C GLU A 107 -81.15 80.24 -31.10
N GLU A 108 -80.46 80.32 -32.24
CA GLU A 108 -79.17 81.02 -32.32
C GLU A 108 -79.30 82.55 -32.20
N ALA A 109 -80.45 83.13 -32.55
CA ALA A 109 -80.76 84.54 -32.31
C ALA A 109 -81.04 84.79 -30.82
N ASP A 110 -81.90 83.97 -30.19
CA ASP A 110 -82.26 84.06 -28.77
C ASP A 110 -81.03 83.89 -27.86
N ASN A 111 -80.09 83.02 -28.24
CA ASN A 111 -78.80 82.87 -27.56
C ASN A 111 -77.94 84.16 -27.59
N ILE A 112 -78.01 84.97 -28.66
CA ILE A 112 -77.33 86.28 -28.69
C ILE A 112 -78.05 87.29 -27.80
N ILE A 113 -79.38 87.26 -27.75
CA ILE A 113 -80.18 88.14 -26.88
C ILE A 113 -79.87 87.83 -25.40
N ALA A 114 -79.93 86.55 -25.00
CA ALA A 114 -79.59 86.11 -23.64
C ALA A 114 -78.13 86.46 -23.26
N TRP A 115 -77.18 86.34 -24.20
CA TRP A 115 -75.81 86.83 -24.00
C TRP A 115 -75.79 88.34 -23.72
N ALA A 116 -76.46 89.16 -24.51
CA ALA A 116 -76.48 90.62 -24.34
C ALA A 116 -77.12 91.03 -23.00
N GLU A 117 -78.24 90.41 -22.62
CA GLU A 117 -78.90 90.63 -21.32
C GLU A 117 -78.01 90.26 -20.12
N SER A 118 -77.14 89.26 -20.26
CA SER A 118 -76.18 88.87 -19.21
C SER A 118 -75.11 89.95 -18.94
N LEU A 119 -74.84 90.85 -19.91
CA LEU A 119 -73.76 91.83 -19.81
C LEU A 119 -74.03 92.93 -18.78
N ARG A 120 -75.28 93.36 -18.58
CA ARG A 120 -75.72 94.32 -17.53
C ARG A 120 -74.77 95.51 -17.28
N LEU A 121 -74.19 96.06 -18.35
CA LEU A 121 -72.95 96.86 -18.30
C LEU A 121 -73.03 98.09 -17.38
N VAL A 122 -74.16 98.81 -17.38
CA VAL A 122 -74.37 100.09 -16.68
C VAL A 122 -74.03 100.02 -15.18
N ASN A 123 -74.23 98.87 -14.54
CA ASN A 123 -73.99 98.67 -13.11
C ASN A 123 -72.74 97.83 -12.79
N ARG A 124 -72.00 97.33 -13.80
CA ARG A 124 -70.79 96.53 -13.55
C ARG A 124 -69.67 97.41 -12.99
N ASN A 125 -69.12 97.00 -11.84
CA ASN A 125 -67.82 97.42 -11.33
C ASN A 125 -67.51 98.92 -11.16
N ARG A 126 -68.49 99.85 -11.19
CA ARG A 126 -68.26 101.30 -11.04
C ARG A 126 -67.36 101.65 -9.83
N ALA A 127 -67.54 100.98 -8.68
CA ALA A 127 -66.70 101.16 -7.50
C ALA A 127 -65.25 100.67 -7.71
N ASN A 128 -65.06 99.53 -8.37
CA ASN A 128 -63.74 98.96 -8.67
C ASN A 128 -63.00 99.75 -9.76
N PHE A 129 -63.71 100.26 -10.77
CA PHE A 129 -63.13 101.21 -11.74
C PHE A 129 -62.64 102.47 -11.03
N ILE A 130 -63.49 103.11 -10.21
CA ILE A 130 -63.11 104.30 -9.43
C ILE A 130 -61.92 104.01 -8.49
N LYS A 131 -61.86 102.83 -7.86
CA LYS A 131 -60.71 102.42 -7.03
C LYS A 131 -59.45 102.29 -7.89
N ASN A 132 -59.47 101.50 -8.95
CA ASN A 132 -58.30 101.24 -9.77
C ASN A 132 -57.77 102.52 -10.44
N THR A 133 -58.64 103.40 -10.93
CA THR A 133 -58.24 104.72 -11.46
C THR A 133 -57.63 105.62 -10.38
N LYS A 134 -58.12 105.59 -9.13
CA LYS A 134 -57.50 106.33 -8.02
C LYS A 134 -56.10 105.82 -7.66
N ASN A 135 -55.93 104.50 -7.61
CA ASN A 135 -54.62 103.89 -7.37
C ASN A 135 -53.65 104.22 -8.52
N LEU A 136 -54.05 104.07 -9.79
CA LEU A 136 -53.21 104.37 -10.96
C LEU A 136 -52.76 105.84 -11.01
N LEU A 137 -53.63 106.78 -10.64
CA LEU A 137 -53.32 108.21 -10.60
C LEU A 137 -52.63 108.67 -9.30
N CYS A 138 -52.38 107.76 -8.34
CA CYS A 138 -51.67 108.01 -7.07
C CYS A 138 -52.21 109.22 -6.25
N ILE A 139 -53.52 109.50 -6.32
CA ILE A 139 -54.12 110.72 -5.76
C ILE A 139 -54.26 110.68 -4.22
N ASP A 140 -54.30 109.50 -3.61
CA ASP A 140 -54.42 109.32 -2.15
C ASP A 140 -53.02 109.09 -1.53
N PHE A 141 -52.65 109.92 -0.54
CA PHE A 141 -51.35 109.92 0.15
C PHE A 141 -51.01 108.61 0.89
N LYS A 142 -51.91 107.62 0.92
CA LYS A 142 -51.68 106.29 1.50
C LYS A 142 -50.86 105.35 0.60
N SER A 143 -50.70 105.68 -0.69
CA SER A 143 -49.96 104.86 -1.67
C SER A 143 -48.47 104.72 -1.36
N GLU A 144 -47.88 105.63 -0.59
CA GLU A 144 -46.46 105.61 -0.19
C GLU A 144 -46.13 104.32 0.60
N ASN A 145 -47.08 103.76 1.35
CA ASN A 145 -46.92 102.45 1.99
C ASN A 145 -46.88 101.29 0.98
N GLU A 146 -47.77 101.29 -0.02
CA GLU A 146 -47.92 100.19 -1.00
C GLU A 146 -46.62 99.98 -1.81
N ILE A 147 -45.92 101.06 -2.16
CA ILE A 147 -44.60 101.01 -2.82
C ILE A 147 -43.57 100.29 -1.93
N THR A 148 -43.48 100.64 -0.64
CA THR A 148 -42.53 99.97 0.26
C THR A 148 -42.92 98.53 0.61
N GLU A 149 -44.13 98.05 0.27
CA GLU A 149 -44.45 96.62 0.36
C GLU A 149 -43.96 95.85 -0.87
N ILE A 150 -43.98 96.46 -2.06
CA ILE A 150 -43.42 95.90 -3.29
C ILE A 150 -41.91 95.69 -3.15
N GLU A 151 -41.15 96.70 -2.71
CA GLU A 151 -39.70 96.58 -2.48
C GLU A 151 -39.35 95.42 -1.53
N LYS A 152 -40.10 95.27 -0.42
CA LYS A 152 -39.95 94.17 0.55
C LYS A 152 -40.35 92.80 -0.01
N LEU A 153 -41.11 92.73 -1.10
CA LEU A 153 -41.42 91.50 -1.80
C LEU A 153 -40.32 91.16 -2.82
N GLU A 154 -39.75 92.16 -3.50
CA GLU A 154 -38.61 91.97 -4.40
C GLU A 154 -37.36 91.47 -3.67
N GLU A 155 -37.02 92.04 -2.50
CA GLU A 155 -35.94 91.53 -1.64
C GLU A 155 -36.14 90.04 -1.26
N LYS A 156 -37.39 89.67 -0.93
CA LYS A 156 -37.73 88.27 -0.60
C LYS A 156 -37.61 87.37 -1.82
N ILE A 157 -38.00 87.84 -3.01
CA ILE A 157 -37.88 87.09 -4.27
C ILE A 157 -36.41 86.84 -4.62
N GLU A 158 -35.54 87.84 -4.51
CA GLU A 158 -34.09 87.63 -4.78
C GLU A 158 -33.43 86.72 -3.72
N LYS A 159 -33.81 86.85 -2.45
CA LYS A 159 -33.36 85.91 -1.41
C LYS A 159 -33.80 84.48 -1.72
N LEU A 160 -35.06 84.27 -2.11
CA LEU A 160 -35.59 82.96 -2.50
C LEU A 160 -34.91 82.40 -3.76
N LYS A 161 -34.61 83.23 -4.77
CA LYS A 161 -33.81 82.81 -5.95
C LYS A 161 -32.41 82.36 -5.52
N SER A 162 -31.74 83.13 -4.65
CA SER A 162 -30.42 82.81 -4.12
C SER A 162 -30.41 81.47 -3.37
N ASP A 163 -31.39 81.25 -2.48
CA ASP A 163 -31.48 80.03 -1.68
C ASP A 163 -31.93 78.81 -2.50
N TYR A 164 -32.83 78.99 -3.47
CA TYR A 164 -33.17 77.97 -4.47
C TYR A 164 -31.95 77.52 -5.28
N GLN A 165 -31.13 78.47 -5.76
CA GLN A 165 -29.93 78.13 -6.54
C GLN A 165 -28.87 77.42 -5.69
N LYS A 166 -28.72 77.79 -4.40
CA LYS A 166 -27.89 77.03 -3.43
C LYS A 166 -28.42 75.60 -3.25
N ALA A 167 -29.73 75.42 -3.09
CA ALA A 167 -30.34 74.10 -2.95
C ALA A 167 -30.17 73.24 -4.22
N ARG A 168 -30.40 73.81 -5.41
CA ARG A 168 -30.19 73.17 -6.72
C ARG A 168 -28.74 72.70 -6.90
N ASN A 169 -27.77 73.52 -6.49
CA ASN A 169 -26.35 73.15 -6.53
C ASN A 169 -26.01 72.02 -5.55
N LYS A 170 -26.54 72.06 -4.31
CA LYS A 170 -26.39 70.94 -3.35
C LYS A 170 -26.95 69.62 -3.90
N ILE A 171 -28.14 69.65 -4.48
CA ILE A 171 -28.78 68.48 -5.11
C ILE A 171 -27.94 67.94 -6.27
N LYS A 172 -27.34 68.81 -7.11
CA LYS A 172 -26.44 68.39 -8.19
C LYS A 172 -25.22 67.63 -7.65
N VAL A 173 -24.54 68.18 -6.63
CA VAL A 173 -23.38 67.52 -5.99
C VAL A 173 -23.76 66.21 -5.33
N GLN A 174 -24.91 66.15 -4.65
CA GLN A 174 -25.41 64.90 -4.04
C GLN A 174 -25.70 63.82 -5.09
N LYS A 175 -26.29 64.16 -6.24
CA LYS A 175 -26.51 63.21 -7.35
C LYS A 175 -25.21 62.69 -7.95
N GLN A 176 -24.16 63.53 -8.05
CA GLN A 176 -22.84 63.08 -8.51
C GLN A 176 -22.22 62.06 -7.53
N LYS A 177 -22.25 62.36 -6.22
CA LYS A 177 -21.79 61.42 -5.19
C LYS A 177 -22.58 60.11 -5.15
N LEU A 178 -23.89 60.15 -5.41
CA LEU A 178 -24.71 58.94 -5.48
C LEU A 178 -24.21 58.02 -6.61
N ALA A 179 -24.00 58.56 -7.82
CA ALA A 179 -23.49 57.81 -8.97
C ALA A 179 -22.03 57.32 -8.80
N GLU A 180 -21.23 58.01 -7.99
CA GLU A 180 -19.90 57.54 -7.56
C GLU A 180 -20.01 56.32 -6.62
N TYR A 181 -20.92 56.37 -5.63
CA TYR A 181 -21.17 55.24 -4.73
C TYR A 181 -21.82 54.04 -5.43
N GLU A 182 -22.73 54.25 -6.39
CA GLU A 182 -23.34 53.19 -7.20
C GLU A 182 -22.28 52.40 -7.98
N LYS A 183 -21.33 53.10 -8.65
CA LYS A 183 -20.20 52.47 -9.35
C LYS A 183 -19.25 51.73 -8.40
N MET A 184 -18.96 52.30 -7.24
CA MET A 184 -18.13 51.65 -6.22
C MET A 184 -18.80 50.37 -5.70
N TYR A 185 -20.11 50.42 -5.45
CA TYR A 185 -20.90 49.26 -5.02
C TYR A 185 -20.92 48.15 -6.08
N GLU A 186 -21.09 48.48 -7.36
CA GLU A 186 -21.02 47.52 -8.47
C GLU A 186 -19.62 46.89 -8.62
N SER A 187 -18.56 47.71 -8.47
CA SER A 187 -17.17 47.22 -8.46
C SER A 187 -16.94 46.20 -7.33
N ASN A 188 -17.32 46.55 -6.11
CA ASN A 188 -17.18 45.70 -4.93
C ASN A 188 -18.02 44.41 -5.05
N GLN A 189 -19.23 44.49 -5.60
CA GLN A 189 -20.05 43.30 -5.92
C GLN A 189 -19.33 42.35 -6.88
N ASN A 190 -18.65 42.87 -7.90
CA ASN A 190 -17.93 42.06 -8.88
C ASN A 190 -16.61 41.51 -8.33
N GLU A 191 -15.96 42.20 -7.39
CA GLU A 191 -14.82 41.68 -6.63
C GLU A 191 -15.23 40.56 -5.67
N ILE A 192 -16.33 40.72 -4.92
CA ILE A 192 -16.91 39.66 -4.07
C ILE A 192 -17.22 38.40 -4.88
N LYS A 193 -17.79 38.53 -6.09
CA LYS A 193 -18.03 37.38 -7.00
C LYS A 193 -16.72 36.67 -7.39
N LYS A 194 -15.64 37.40 -7.70
CA LYS A 194 -14.33 36.81 -7.99
C LYS A 194 -13.78 36.04 -6.78
N ILE A 195 -13.79 36.66 -5.60
CA ILE A 195 -13.32 36.04 -4.36
C ILE A 195 -14.13 34.77 -4.05
N THR A 196 -15.44 34.80 -4.25
CA THR A 196 -16.34 33.65 -4.04
C THR A 196 -16.03 32.50 -5.02
N ASN A 197 -15.76 32.81 -6.30
CA ASN A 197 -15.36 31.80 -7.28
C ASN A 197 -14.01 31.16 -6.93
N ASN A 198 -13.00 31.96 -6.62
CA ASN A 198 -11.68 31.48 -6.23
C ASN A 198 -11.75 30.61 -4.96
N TYR A 199 -12.52 31.02 -3.95
CA TYR A 199 -12.76 30.23 -2.73
C TYR A 199 -13.40 28.87 -3.04
N ASN A 200 -14.41 28.83 -3.92
CA ASN A 200 -15.06 27.59 -4.34
C ASN A 200 -14.13 26.68 -5.17
N GLU A 201 -13.18 27.24 -5.91
CA GLU A 201 -12.14 26.48 -6.62
C GLU A 201 -11.12 25.90 -5.63
N THR A 202 -10.55 26.73 -4.75
CA THR A 202 -9.64 26.28 -3.68
C THR A 202 -10.28 25.17 -2.83
N ARG A 203 -11.57 25.29 -2.50
CA ARG A 203 -12.30 24.28 -1.73
C ARG A 203 -12.46 22.93 -2.48
N ARG A 204 -12.63 22.94 -3.80
CA ARG A 204 -12.63 21.69 -4.59
C ARG A 204 -11.25 21.05 -4.61
N ASN A 205 -10.21 21.85 -4.82
CA ASN A 205 -8.83 21.36 -4.85
C ASN A 205 -8.41 20.77 -3.50
N LEU A 206 -8.86 21.39 -2.39
CA LEU A 206 -8.68 20.86 -1.03
C LEU A 206 -9.39 19.51 -0.84
N SER A 207 -10.65 19.37 -1.26
CA SER A 207 -11.38 18.10 -1.20
C SER A 207 -10.68 16.98 -1.99
N ILE A 208 -10.12 17.29 -3.17
CA ILE A 208 -9.36 16.31 -3.97
C ILE A 208 -8.07 15.88 -3.25
N LEU A 209 -7.40 16.80 -2.53
CA LEU A 209 -6.23 16.48 -1.73
C LEU A 209 -6.58 15.66 -0.47
N GLU A 210 -7.74 15.90 0.15
CA GLU A 210 -8.26 15.09 1.28
C GLU A 210 -8.55 13.65 0.83
N ASP A 211 -9.22 13.47 -0.33
CA ASP A 211 -9.46 12.14 -0.91
C ASP A 211 -8.13 11.43 -1.27
N GLN A 212 -7.17 12.15 -1.90
CA GLN A 212 -5.85 11.59 -2.22
C GLN A 212 -5.04 11.18 -0.99
N LEU A 213 -5.06 12.00 0.08
CA LEU A 213 -4.38 11.65 1.35
C LEU A 213 -4.93 10.36 1.94
N LYS A 214 -6.26 10.18 1.91
CA LYS A 214 -6.92 8.97 2.38
C LYS A 214 -6.57 7.73 1.56
N ASP A 215 -6.43 7.86 0.24
CA ASP A 215 -5.95 6.76 -0.62
C ASP A 215 -4.49 6.38 -0.30
N TRP A 216 -3.62 7.36 0.00
CA TRP A 216 -2.27 7.10 0.48
C TRP A 216 -2.24 6.44 1.87
N GLU A 217 -3.10 6.87 2.81
CA GLU A 217 -3.23 6.24 4.13
C GLU A 217 -3.66 4.77 4.02
N ASN A 218 -4.63 4.45 3.16
CA ASN A 218 -5.04 3.07 2.87
C ASN A 218 -3.87 2.26 2.29
N CYS A 219 -3.15 2.82 1.32
CA CYS A 219 -1.99 2.16 0.71
C CYS A 219 -0.87 1.86 1.72
N CYS A 220 -0.59 2.78 2.65
CA CYS A 220 0.36 2.54 3.73
C CYS A 220 -0.10 1.40 4.65
N GLN A 221 -1.37 1.38 5.05
CA GLN A 221 -1.93 0.30 5.88
C GLN A 221 -1.87 -1.07 5.20
N ASP A 222 -2.02 -1.15 3.88
CA ASP A 222 -1.87 -2.42 3.14
C ASP A 222 -0.39 -2.85 3.02
N ILE A 223 0.54 -1.90 2.88
CA ILE A 223 1.98 -2.19 2.95
C ILE A 223 2.39 -2.68 4.34
N ASP A 224 1.88 -2.08 5.42
CA ASP A 224 2.16 -2.51 6.80
C ASP A 224 1.68 -3.95 7.07
N LYS A 225 0.54 -4.36 6.50
CA LYS A 225 0.06 -5.77 6.57
C LYS A 225 1.02 -6.72 5.86
N ILE A 226 1.45 -6.36 4.64
CA ILE A 226 2.41 -7.18 3.86
C ILE A 226 3.75 -7.33 4.61
N ILE A 227 4.20 -6.28 5.30
CA ILE A 227 5.40 -6.34 6.14
C ILE A 227 5.19 -7.30 7.32
N GLN A 228 4.05 -7.21 8.03
CA GLN A 228 3.71 -8.10 9.15
C GLN A 228 3.63 -9.58 8.71
N ASP A 229 2.96 -9.88 7.60
CA ASP A 229 2.87 -11.23 7.04
C ASP A 229 4.27 -11.78 6.69
N TYR A 230 5.13 -10.96 6.08
CA TYR A 230 6.50 -11.33 5.75
C TYR A 230 7.37 -11.56 7.00
N GLU A 231 7.21 -10.77 8.06
CA GLU A 231 7.92 -10.99 9.33
C GLU A 231 7.47 -12.29 10.01
N VAL A 232 6.18 -12.62 9.98
CA VAL A 232 5.64 -13.89 10.48
C VAL A 232 6.19 -15.07 9.67
N GLU A 233 6.23 -14.98 8.34
CA GLU A 233 6.79 -16.04 7.49
C GLU A 233 8.29 -16.22 7.74
N LYS A 234 9.04 -15.11 7.83
CA LYS A 234 10.48 -15.10 8.15
C LYS A 234 10.77 -15.80 9.47
N VAL A 235 10.02 -15.50 10.53
CA VAL A 235 10.17 -16.18 11.84
C VAL A 235 9.80 -17.67 11.76
N SER A 236 8.78 -18.03 10.96
CA SER A 236 8.43 -19.44 10.69
C SER A 236 9.56 -20.18 9.96
N ASN A 237 10.19 -19.55 8.97
CA ASN A 237 11.28 -20.13 8.20
C ASN A 237 12.59 -20.24 8.98
N ILE A 238 12.89 -19.30 9.89
CA ILE A 238 14.01 -19.41 10.84
C ILE A 238 13.84 -20.64 11.74
N LYS A 239 12.65 -20.86 12.33
CA LYS A 239 12.40 -22.05 13.17
C LYS A 239 12.59 -23.36 12.41
N LYS A 240 12.15 -23.45 11.14
CA LYS A 240 12.38 -24.62 10.28
C LYS A 240 13.87 -24.86 10.01
N TYR A 241 14.65 -23.79 9.88
CA TYR A 241 16.10 -23.87 9.71
C TYR A 241 16.79 -24.36 10.99
N ASP A 242 16.44 -23.80 12.16
CA ASP A 242 16.96 -24.24 13.46
C ASP A 242 16.66 -25.73 13.73
N GLU A 243 15.43 -26.17 13.42
CA GLU A 243 15.03 -27.58 13.47
C GLU A 243 15.85 -28.46 12.51
N ALA A 244 16.18 -27.97 11.32
CA ALA A 244 16.98 -28.70 10.34
C ALA A 244 18.44 -28.83 10.82
N CYS A 245 19.03 -27.75 11.33
CA CYS A 245 20.37 -27.76 11.93
C CYS A 245 20.45 -28.71 13.13
N TYR A 246 19.42 -28.76 13.98
CA TYR A 246 19.35 -29.71 15.09
C TYR A 246 19.32 -31.18 14.59
N LYS A 247 18.54 -31.46 13.54
CA LYS A 247 18.48 -32.80 12.91
C LYS A 247 19.81 -33.18 12.24
N ILE A 248 20.49 -32.24 11.58
CA ILE A 248 21.83 -32.45 11.00
C ILE A 248 22.84 -32.82 12.08
N ASN A 249 22.90 -32.07 13.19
CA ASN A 249 23.80 -32.36 14.31
C ASN A 249 23.56 -33.76 14.91
N ILE A 250 22.31 -34.22 15.01
CA ILE A 250 22.01 -35.62 15.43
C ILE A 250 22.63 -36.61 14.45
N LEU A 251 22.38 -36.45 13.14
CA LEU A 251 22.88 -37.34 12.10
C LEU A 251 24.42 -37.34 12.02
N GLU A 252 25.08 -36.21 12.26
CA GLU A 252 26.54 -36.10 12.33
C GLU A 252 27.11 -36.89 13.53
N ASN A 253 26.43 -36.85 14.69
CA ASN A 253 26.82 -37.63 15.87
C ASN A 253 26.56 -39.14 15.67
N GLU A 254 25.45 -39.53 15.04
CA GLU A 254 25.17 -40.92 14.67
C GLU A 254 26.20 -41.46 13.67
N LEU A 255 26.55 -40.67 12.65
CA LEU A 255 27.56 -41.02 11.65
C LEU A 255 28.96 -41.13 12.28
N ALA A 256 29.29 -40.29 13.27
CA ALA A 256 30.53 -40.42 14.04
C ALA A 256 30.56 -41.74 14.86
N GLN A 257 29.46 -42.14 15.49
CA GLN A 257 29.36 -43.43 16.19
C GLN A 257 29.52 -44.62 15.24
N VAL A 258 28.88 -44.57 14.06
CA VAL A 258 29.02 -45.61 13.03
C VAL A 258 30.47 -45.69 12.53
N ASN A 259 31.13 -44.56 12.29
CA ASN A 259 32.55 -44.54 11.88
C ASN A 259 33.48 -45.15 12.94
N ASN A 260 33.24 -44.91 14.22
CA ASN A 260 34.00 -45.54 15.31
C ASN A 260 33.78 -47.06 15.33
N LEU A 261 32.53 -47.51 15.20
CA LEU A 261 32.21 -48.95 15.11
C LEU A 261 32.86 -49.61 13.90
N VAL A 262 32.92 -48.95 12.74
CA VAL A 262 33.63 -49.45 11.55
C VAL A 262 35.14 -49.58 11.85
N GLN A 263 35.77 -48.59 12.49
CA GLN A 263 37.19 -48.67 12.88
C GLN A 263 37.45 -49.82 13.87
N GLU A 264 36.57 -50.06 14.84
CA GLU A 264 36.66 -51.23 15.73
C GLU A 264 36.58 -52.55 14.96
N LYS A 265 35.64 -52.69 14.01
CA LYS A 265 35.54 -53.90 13.17
C LYS A 265 36.78 -54.09 12.29
N ASP A 266 37.32 -53.01 11.74
CA ASP A 266 38.57 -53.01 10.97
C ASP A 266 39.77 -53.51 11.79
N ILE A 267 39.87 -53.10 13.06
CA ILE A 267 40.90 -53.57 14.00
C ILE A 267 40.71 -55.06 14.32
N ILE A 268 39.47 -55.50 14.56
CA ILE A 268 39.14 -56.91 14.80
C ILE A 268 39.47 -57.78 13.59
N ILE A 269 39.15 -57.33 12.37
CA ILE A 269 39.48 -58.03 11.11
C ILE A 269 41.00 -58.15 10.95
N LYS A 270 41.76 -57.06 11.12
CA LYS A 270 43.23 -57.07 11.03
C LYS A 270 43.86 -57.99 12.08
N SER A 271 43.30 -58.05 13.28
CA SER A 271 43.72 -59.00 14.34
C SER A 271 43.44 -60.44 13.95
N TYR A 272 42.24 -60.74 13.46
CA TYR A 272 41.84 -62.09 13.03
C TYR A 272 42.66 -62.60 11.84
N ASP A 273 42.89 -61.77 10.82
CA ASP A 273 43.76 -62.13 9.69
C ASP A 273 45.21 -62.35 10.14
N SER A 274 45.72 -61.56 11.09
CA SER A 274 47.05 -61.78 11.69
C SER A 274 47.14 -63.11 12.43
N GLN A 275 46.11 -63.47 13.23
CA GLN A 275 46.03 -64.78 13.90
C GLN A 275 45.94 -65.94 12.90
N LYS A 276 45.11 -65.79 11.85
CA LYS A 276 44.94 -66.76 10.77
C LYS A 276 46.24 -66.99 10.00
N ILE A 277 47.00 -65.93 9.70
CA ILE A 277 48.34 -66.03 9.10
C ILE A 277 49.30 -66.76 10.05
N ALA A 278 49.29 -66.46 11.35
CA ALA A 278 50.14 -67.14 12.33
C ALA A 278 49.81 -68.65 12.43
N SER A 279 48.54 -69.03 12.50
CA SER A 279 48.11 -70.44 12.51
C SER A 279 48.43 -71.15 11.20
N ASN A 280 48.25 -70.50 10.04
CA ASN A 280 48.65 -71.08 8.75
C ASN A 280 50.17 -71.33 8.69
N ASN A 281 50.99 -70.39 9.17
CA ASN A 281 52.44 -70.56 9.24
C ASN A 281 52.84 -71.70 10.20
N LEU A 282 52.11 -71.89 11.30
CA LEU A 282 52.28 -73.02 12.21
C LEU A 282 51.99 -74.35 11.49
N PHE A 283 50.80 -74.49 10.88
CA PHE A 283 50.40 -75.69 10.15
C PHE A 283 51.34 -75.98 8.97
N GLU A 284 51.83 -74.98 8.25
CA GLU A 284 52.86 -75.18 7.22
C GLU A 284 54.18 -75.71 7.79
N SER A 285 54.55 -75.31 9.01
CA SER A 285 55.77 -75.81 9.68
C SER A 285 55.60 -77.25 10.17
N GLU A 286 54.39 -77.60 10.64
CA GLU A 286 54.01 -78.98 11.02
C GLU A 286 53.93 -79.88 9.79
N ILE A 287 53.29 -79.46 8.70
CA ILE A 287 53.27 -80.19 7.43
C ILE A 287 54.68 -80.40 6.89
N ARG A 288 55.57 -79.41 7.00
CA ARG A 288 56.99 -79.55 6.63
C ARG A 288 57.74 -80.55 7.52
N SER A 289 57.51 -80.56 8.84
CA SER A 289 58.17 -81.51 9.75
C SER A 289 57.64 -82.93 9.58
N LEU A 290 56.32 -83.11 9.47
CA LEU A 290 55.67 -84.40 9.18
C LEU A 290 56.13 -84.96 7.83
N LYS A 291 56.28 -84.11 6.80
CA LYS A 291 56.82 -84.55 5.51
C LYS A 291 58.28 -85.00 5.63
N ALA A 292 59.13 -84.29 6.36
CA ALA A 292 60.50 -84.73 6.62
C ALA A 292 60.57 -86.05 7.43
N PHE A 293 59.62 -86.28 8.36
CA PHE A 293 59.47 -87.57 9.05
C PHE A 293 59.02 -88.68 8.10
N LEU A 294 58.12 -88.39 7.15
CA LEU A 294 57.68 -89.34 6.12
C LEU A 294 58.83 -89.69 5.17
N ASP A 295 59.51 -88.69 4.59
CA ASP A 295 60.67 -88.88 3.69
C ASP A 295 61.79 -89.72 4.37
N LYS A 296 62.01 -89.52 5.68
CA LYS A 296 62.93 -90.32 6.50
C LYS A 296 62.42 -91.74 6.74
N SER A 297 61.10 -91.93 6.91
CA SER A 297 60.47 -93.24 7.12
C SER A 297 60.52 -94.06 5.83
N ASP A 298 60.16 -93.46 4.69
CA ASP A 298 60.29 -94.06 3.35
C ASP A 298 61.75 -94.44 3.05
N SER A 299 62.71 -93.62 3.48
CA SER A 299 64.14 -93.93 3.37
C SER A 299 64.54 -95.16 4.21
N LYS A 300 63.96 -95.35 5.40
CA LYS A 300 64.19 -96.56 6.21
C LYS A 300 63.41 -97.77 5.69
N ILE A 301 62.22 -97.59 5.11
CA ILE A 301 61.49 -98.67 4.41
C ILE A 301 62.35 -99.19 3.26
N LYS A 302 62.88 -98.31 2.39
CA LYS A 302 63.80 -98.70 1.31
C LYS A 302 65.05 -99.43 1.80
N GLN A 303 65.59 -99.03 2.95
CA GLN A 303 66.72 -99.75 3.56
C GLN A 303 66.29 -101.16 4.03
N LEU A 304 65.13 -101.28 4.68
CA LEU A 304 64.57 -102.58 5.11
C LEU A 304 64.21 -103.47 3.91
N GLU A 305 63.76 -102.91 2.80
CA GLU A 305 63.51 -103.65 1.55
C GLU A 305 64.82 -104.22 0.96
N ILE A 306 65.93 -103.48 1.06
CA ILE A 306 67.27 -103.98 0.71
C ILE A 306 67.72 -105.09 1.69
N GLU A 307 67.62 -104.85 3.00
CA GLU A 307 67.95 -105.83 4.06
C GLU A 307 67.15 -107.14 3.89
N ILE A 308 65.86 -107.04 3.52
CA ILE A 308 64.99 -108.20 3.22
C ILE A 308 65.38 -108.88 1.90
N SER A 309 65.78 -108.13 0.87
CA SER A 309 66.27 -108.69 -0.40
C SER A 309 67.55 -109.51 -0.21
N GLU A 310 68.50 -108.98 0.57
CA GLU A 310 69.74 -109.67 0.93
C GLU A 310 69.48 -110.92 1.79
N CYS A 311 68.54 -110.83 2.75
CA CYS A 311 68.11 -111.97 3.56
C CYS A 311 67.42 -113.06 2.71
N ASN A 312 66.51 -112.68 1.80
CA ASN A 312 65.85 -113.61 0.88
C ASN A 312 66.85 -114.30 -0.06
N LYS A 313 67.86 -113.56 -0.55
CA LYS A 313 68.95 -114.15 -1.33
C LYS A 313 69.75 -115.15 -0.51
N THR A 314 70.10 -114.81 0.73
CA THR A 314 70.78 -115.71 1.67
C THR A 314 69.96 -116.99 1.94
N ILE A 315 68.63 -116.87 2.01
CA ILE A 315 67.71 -118.02 2.14
C ILE A 315 67.72 -118.87 0.86
N GLN A 316 67.72 -118.27 -0.34
CA GLN A 316 67.84 -119.01 -1.60
C GLN A 316 69.18 -119.74 -1.72
N ASP A 317 70.29 -119.08 -1.39
CA ASP A 317 71.63 -119.68 -1.37
C ASP A 317 71.67 -120.89 -0.41
N LYS A 318 71.05 -120.77 0.78
CA LYS A 318 70.91 -121.87 1.75
C LYS A 318 69.95 -122.97 1.31
N GLN A 319 68.89 -122.65 0.56
CA GLN A 319 67.99 -123.65 -0.02
C GLN A 319 68.69 -124.45 -1.13
N ALA A 320 69.52 -123.81 -1.97
CA ALA A 320 70.36 -124.49 -2.95
C ALA A 320 71.39 -125.41 -2.27
N GLU A 321 72.00 -124.96 -1.17
CA GLU A 321 72.93 -125.78 -0.37
C GLU A 321 72.22 -127.00 0.27
N ILE A 322 71.01 -126.82 0.81
CA ILE A 322 70.17 -127.92 1.34
C ILE A 322 69.81 -128.93 0.26
N GLU A 323 69.40 -128.46 -0.93
CA GLU A 323 69.01 -129.37 -2.01
C GLU A 323 70.24 -130.09 -2.61
N GLN A 324 71.44 -129.49 -2.58
CA GLN A 324 72.70 -130.19 -2.85
C GLN A 324 72.99 -131.27 -1.79
N TYR A 325 72.87 -130.96 -0.48
CA TYR A 325 73.02 -131.98 0.58
C TYR A 325 72.00 -133.12 0.44
N LYS A 326 70.82 -132.85 -0.11
CA LYS A 326 69.76 -133.82 -0.37
C LYS A 326 70.08 -134.72 -1.58
N ILE A 327 70.70 -134.18 -2.63
CA ILE A 327 71.26 -134.95 -3.75
C ILE A 327 72.39 -135.86 -3.25
N ASP A 328 73.30 -135.33 -2.42
CA ASP A 328 74.36 -136.11 -1.77
C ASP A 328 73.80 -137.20 -0.85
N LEU A 329 72.69 -136.94 -0.15
CA LEU A 329 71.96 -137.92 0.65
C LEU A 329 71.30 -139.01 -0.19
N GLN A 330 70.67 -138.67 -1.32
CA GLN A 330 70.13 -139.66 -2.25
C GLN A 330 71.23 -140.52 -2.89
N SER A 331 72.37 -139.91 -3.24
CA SER A 331 73.57 -140.64 -3.71
C SER A 331 74.07 -141.64 -2.67
N LYS A 332 74.09 -141.26 -1.40
CA LYS A 332 74.45 -142.15 -0.28
C LYS A 332 73.38 -143.20 0.00
N GLN A 333 72.09 -142.87 -0.11
CA GLN A 333 71.00 -143.84 0.04
C GLN A 333 71.08 -144.91 -1.05
N MET A 334 71.25 -144.55 -2.33
CA MET A 334 71.45 -145.53 -3.41
C MET A 334 72.70 -146.41 -3.20
N SER A 335 73.73 -145.89 -2.51
CA SER A 335 74.90 -146.67 -2.10
C SER A 335 74.61 -147.61 -0.93
N LEU A 336 73.69 -147.23 -0.04
CA LEU A 336 73.19 -148.04 1.08
C LEU A 336 72.29 -149.17 0.57
N ASP A 337 71.30 -148.85 -0.26
CA ASP A 337 70.38 -149.82 -0.89
C ASP A 337 71.16 -150.89 -1.68
N HIS A 338 72.25 -150.48 -2.36
CA HIS A 338 73.14 -151.40 -3.07
C HIS A 338 73.99 -152.29 -2.14
N ALA A 339 74.29 -151.83 -0.92
CA ALA A 339 74.91 -152.68 0.10
C ALA A 339 73.90 -153.64 0.75
N GLU A 340 72.68 -153.17 1.02
CA GLU A 340 71.58 -153.93 1.60
C GLU A 340 71.14 -155.08 0.68
N PHE A 341 71.07 -154.83 -0.64
CA PHE A 341 70.87 -155.87 -1.66
C PHE A 341 71.99 -156.93 -1.69
N ARG A 342 73.23 -156.56 -1.37
CA ARG A 342 74.34 -157.53 -1.24
C ARG A 342 74.28 -158.33 0.07
N ILE A 343 73.67 -157.78 1.12
CA ILE A 343 73.43 -158.50 2.38
C ILE A 343 72.32 -159.55 2.18
N GLN A 344 71.19 -159.19 1.56
CA GLN A 344 70.11 -160.15 1.27
C GLN A 344 70.55 -161.36 0.43
N ILE A 345 71.53 -161.20 -0.47
CA ILE A 345 72.10 -162.32 -1.24
C ILE A 345 72.93 -163.26 -0.34
N LEU A 346 73.62 -162.74 0.68
CA LEU A 346 74.41 -163.55 1.62
C LEU A 346 73.55 -164.21 2.71
N GLU A 347 72.41 -163.61 3.06
CA GLU A 347 71.48 -164.15 4.07
C GLU A 347 70.74 -165.41 3.57
N ASN A 348 70.55 -165.57 2.25
CA ASN A 348 69.84 -166.72 1.68
C ASN A 348 70.62 -168.06 1.71
N ASP A 349 71.95 -168.04 1.85
CA ASP A 349 72.78 -169.26 1.85
C ASP A 349 72.93 -169.91 3.25
N THR A 350 72.42 -169.29 4.32
CA THR A 350 72.69 -169.73 5.70
C THR A 350 71.43 -169.98 6.53
N THR A 351 71.06 -171.26 6.68
CA THR A 351 69.91 -171.80 7.47
C THR A 351 68.52 -171.27 7.07
N ASN A 352 67.55 -172.08 6.63
CA ASN A 352 67.40 -173.54 6.72
C ASN A 352 67.44 -174.11 8.16
N LYS A 353 66.81 -173.40 9.11
CA LYS A 353 66.20 -174.01 10.31
C LYS A 353 65.20 -173.09 11.04
N SER A 354 63.92 -173.31 10.74
CA SER A 354 62.72 -172.92 11.48
C SER A 354 62.45 -171.40 11.70
N ILE A 355 61.39 -170.79 11.14
CA ILE A 355 59.93 -171.08 11.23
C ILE A 355 59.40 -170.77 12.65
N GLU A 356 58.33 -169.97 12.87
CA GLU A 356 57.60 -168.92 12.12
C GLU A 356 56.42 -168.44 13.02
N GLU A 357 55.46 -167.68 12.47
CA GLU A 357 54.09 -167.45 12.97
C GLU A 357 53.89 -166.53 14.20
N THR A 358 52.81 -165.73 14.36
CA THR A 358 51.69 -165.15 13.54
C THR A 358 50.96 -164.15 14.49
N LYS A 359 49.94 -163.32 14.19
CA LYS A 359 49.05 -162.95 13.04
C LYS A 359 49.08 -161.39 12.93
N GLU A 360 48.72 -160.66 11.86
CA GLU A 360 47.62 -160.72 10.87
C GLU A 360 46.23 -160.27 11.37
N ILE A 361 45.54 -159.37 10.64
CA ILE A 361 44.07 -159.19 10.57
C ILE A 361 43.71 -158.15 9.47
N GLU A 362 43.00 -158.62 8.44
CA GLU A 362 41.82 -158.04 7.74
C GLU A 362 41.70 -156.57 7.25
N ASN A 363 40.81 -156.22 6.30
CA ASN A 363 40.32 -156.85 5.04
C ASN A 363 39.39 -155.85 4.28
N GLN A 364 39.16 -156.08 2.97
CA GLN A 364 37.99 -155.59 2.17
C GLN A 364 37.73 -154.07 1.98
N ASN A 365 36.74 -153.60 1.17
CA ASN A 365 36.45 -153.81 -0.27
C ASN A 365 35.36 -152.79 -0.77
N ILE A 366 34.99 -152.80 -2.06
CA ILE A 366 33.73 -152.27 -2.68
C ILE A 366 33.58 -150.75 -2.93
N SER A 367 33.95 -150.33 -4.14
CA SER A 367 33.06 -149.88 -5.26
C SER A 367 31.85 -148.92 -5.08
N LYS A 368 31.80 -147.92 -5.98
CA LYS A 368 30.65 -147.20 -6.61
C LYS A 368 29.98 -145.97 -5.96
N SER A 369 29.78 -144.98 -6.85
CA SER A 369 28.93 -143.75 -6.81
C SER A 369 27.41 -144.09 -6.81
N PRO A 370 26.42 -143.16 -6.62
CA PRO A 370 26.52 -141.70 -6.83
C PRO A 370 25.64 -140.72 -5.99
N VAL A 371 25.92 -139.40 -6.17
CA VAL A 371 24.96 -138.26 -6.32
C VAL A 371 24.22 -137.64 -5.09
N ILE A 372 24.17 -136.28 -5.12
CA ILE A 372 23.24 -135.31 -4.47
C ILE A 372 23.55 -134.77 -3.03
N MET A 373 23.57 -133.41 -2.94
CA MET A 373 23.46 -132.51 -1.76
C MET A 373 24.50 -132.64 -0.62
N GLN A 374 25.04 -131.61 0.05
CA GLN A 374 25.07 -130.12 0.08
C GLN A 374 26.32 -129.74 0.94
N GLU A 375 26.94 -128.57 1.06
CA GLU A 375 27.08 -127.23 0.41
C GLU A 375 28.27 -126.54 1.17
N ASN A 376 28.95 -125.45 0.79
CA ASN A 376 28.93 -124.47 -0.32
C ASN A 376 30.41 -123.94 -0.48
N ASN A 377 30.88 -123.39 -1.61
CA ASN A 377 30.78 -121.98 -2.08
C ASN A 377 31.08 -120.89 -1.01
N PHE A 378 31.75 -119.77 -1.32
CA PHE A 378 32.52 -119.37 -2.52
C PHE A 378 33.44 -118.16 -2.18
N GLN A 379 34.05 -117.60 -3.23
CA GLN A 379 34.79 -116.34 -3.35
C GLN A 379 34.24 -115.12 -2.55
N ALA A 380 35.19 -114.24 -2.15
CA ALA A 380 35.08 -112.78 -2.04
C ALA A 380 34.56 -112.05 -0.77
N SER A 381 35.23 -110.91 -0.54
CA SER A 381 34.66 -109.57 -0.25
C SER A 381 34.70 -109.00 1.18
N LYS A 382 34.68 -107.66 1.20
CA LYS A 382 34.81 -106.74 2.35
C LYS A 382 33.47 -106.60 3.10
N LEU A 383 32.86 -107.72 3.51
CA LEU A 383 31.45 -107.74 3.95
C LEU A 383 31.19 -108.22 5.41
N GLU A 384 32.14 -108.88 6.07
CA GLU A 384 31.93 -109.39 7.44
C GLU A 384 31.77 -108.29 8.51
N PHE A 385 32.40 -107.12 8.34
CA PHE A 385 32.31 -106.02 9.30
C PHE A 385 30.89 -105.44 9.38
N VAL A 386 30.22 -105.26 8.23
CA VAL A 386 28.90 -104.64 8.15
C VAL A 386 27.82 -105.56 8.72
N ASN A 387 27.86 -106.85 8.39
CA ASN A 387 26.82 -107.81 8.81
C ASN A 387 26.85 -108.09 10.32
N LYS A 388 28.04 -108.18 10.95
CA LYS A 388 28.13 -108.30 12.42
C LYS A 388 27.58 -107.08 13.14
N PHE A 389 27.79 -105.87 12.60
CA PHE A 389 27.28 -104.64 13.20
C PHE A 389 25.75 -104.50 13.02
N ARG A 390 25.22 -104.82 11.83
CA ARG A 390 23.77 -104.80 11.57
C ARG A 390 22.98 -105.77 12.45
N GLY A 391 23.52 -106.97 12.72
CA GLY A 391 22.85 -107.99 13.56
C GLY A 391 22.78 -107.68 15.07
N MET A 392 23.58 -106.74 15.58
CA MET A 392 23.57 -106.35 16.99
C MET A 392 22.35 -105.48 17.35
N ASN A 393 21.76 -105.72 18.52
CA ASN A 393 20.79 -104.80 19.13
C ASN A 393 21.49 -103.51 19.67
N GLN A 394 20.71 -102.51 20.07
CA GLN A 394 21.27 -101.21 20.52
C GLN A 394 22.25 -101.32 21.70
N VAL A 395 22.04 -102.26 22.63
CA VAL A 395 22.93 -102.49 23.77
C VAL A 395 24.24 -103.12 23.29
N GLN A 396 24.16 -104.17 22.46
CA GLN A 396 25.34 -104.84 21.90
C GLN A 396 26.20 -103.90 21.03
N ARG A 397 25.58 -103.01 20.23
CA ARG A 397 26.32 -101.99 19.46
C ARG A 397 27.03 -100.99 20.39
N LYS A 398 26.36 -100.56 21.45
CA LYS A 398 26.93 -99.66 22.47
C LYS A 398 28.14 -100.29 23.14
N ASP A 399 28.03 -101.54 23.60
CA ASP A 399 29.11 -102.23 24.31
C ASP A 399 30.31 -102.53 23.38
N TYR A 400 30.05 -102.90 22.12
CA TYR A 400 31.10 -103.12 21.11
C TYR A 400 31.90 -101.85 20.78
N LEU A 401 31.24 -100.68 20.76
CA LEU A 401 31.91 -99.39 20.58
C LEU A 401 32.69 -98.95 21.82
N ILE A 402 32.15 -99.18 23.02
CA ILE A 402 32.82 -98.84 24.29
C ILE A 402 34.12 -99.64 24.48
N GLN A 403 34.15 -100.92 24.09
CA GLN A 403 35.32 -101.79 24.24
C GLN A 403 36.54 -101.40 23.36
N LYS A 404 36.41 -100.41 22.46
CA LYS A 404 37.52 -99.96 21.58
C LYS A 404 38.20 -98.65 21.96
N ASN A 405 37.80 -98.04 23.09
CA ASN A 405 38.59 -97.08 23.87
C ASN A 405 39.22 -95.90 23.09
N TYR A 406 38.38 -94.96 22.63
CA TYR A 406 38.80 -93.60 22.24
C TYR A 406 38.38 -92.60 23.34
N PRO A 407 39.29 -92.19 24.24
CA PRO A 407 39.03 -91.09 25.17
C PRO A 407 39.05 -89.72 24.49
N ASP A 408 38.67 -88.68 25.25
CA ASP A 408 38.76 -87.24 24.93
C ASP A 408 37.70 -86.57 24.03
N PHE A 409 36.65 -87.26 23.58
CA PHE A 409 35.48 -86.58 22.96
C PHE A 409 34.54 -85.87 23.98
N GLU A 410 34.92 -85.81 25.26
CA GLU A 410 34.08 -85.30 26.36
C GLU A 410 34.55 -83.92 26.88
N LYS A 411 35.55 -83.28 26.23
CA LYS A 411 36.17 -82.03 26.71
C LYS A 411 35.75 -80.74 25.98
N ASP A 412 35.28 -80.83 24.73
CA ASP A 412 35.04 -79.67 23.86
C ASP A 412 33.56 -79.21 23.79
N ILE A 413 32.76 -79.48 24.83
CA ILE A 413 31.39 -78.94 24.96
C ILE A 413 31.34 -77.95 26.13
N PRO A 414 31.68 -76.66 25.93
CA PRO A 414 31.54 -75.64 26.96
C PRO A 414 30.06 -75.36 27.26
N HIS A 415 29.72 -75.42 28.55
CA HIS A 415 28.42 -75.23 29.19
C HIS A 415 27.31 -74.48 28.40
N CYS A 416 26.45 -75.25 27.72
CA CYS A 416 25.09 -74.81 27.35
C CYS A 416 24.05 -75.59 28.19
N ASN A 417 23.21 -74.89 28.94
CA ASN A 417 22.14 -75.48 29.78
C ASN A 417 20.90 -75.94 28.97
N ALA A 418 21.13 -76.58 27.82
CA ALA A 418 20.08 -77.12 26.95
C ALA A 418 19.80 -78.60 27.28
N LYS A 419 18.54 -78.94 27.56
CA LYS A 419 18.13 -80.35 27.78
C LYS A 419 17.94 -81.05 26.43
N SER A 420 18.97 -81.76 25.96
CA SER A 420 18.83 -82.63 24.78
C SER A 420 17.75 -83.69 25.04
N THR A 421 16.61 -83.56 24.36
CA THR A 421 15.39 -84.34 24.68
C THR A 421 15.22 -85.56 23.77
N THR A 422 15.88 -85.60 22.61
CA THR A 422 15.72 -86.69 21.63
C THR A 422 16.92 -86.85 20.72
N ILE A 423 17.43 -88.06 20.59
CA ILE A 423 18.38 -88.44 19.52
C ILE A 423 17.58 -89.17 18.42
N LYS A 424 17.85 -88.84 17.15
CA LYS A 424 17.40 -89.62 15.99
C LYS A 424 18.60 -89.96 15.12
N MET A 425 18.65 -91.19 14.63
CA MET A 425 19.59 -91.62 13.59
C MET A 425 18.86 -91.67 12.24
N THR A 426 19.60 -91.43 11.16
CA THR A 426 19.17 -91.69 9.79
C THR A 426 19.95 -92.88 9.22
N ASP A 427 19.40 -93.57 8.23
CA ASP A 427 19.94 -94.84 7.70
C ASP A 427 21.02 -94.65 6.60
N ASP A 428 21.53 -93.42 6.39
CA ASP A 428 22.60 -93.13 5.43
C ASP A 428 24.00 -93.34 6.06
N GLU A 429 24.61 -94.49 5.75
CA GLU A 429 25.79 -95.08 6.41
C GLU A 429 27.14 -94.31 6.27
N LYS A 430 27.17 -92.97 6.43
CA LYS A 430 28.41 -92.16 6.32
C LYS A 430 28.62 -91.06 7.35
N TYR A 431 27.60 -90.49 7.99
CA TYR A 431 27.77 -89.39 8.96
C TYR A 431 26.79 -89.49 10.13
N ILE A 432 27.15 -88.87 11.27
CA ILE A 432 26.24 -88.62 12.39
C ILE A 432 26.12 -87.11 12.55
N PHE A 433 24.89 -86.58 12.47
CA PHE A 433 24.60 -85.19 12.77
C PHE A 433 23.89 -85.09 14.13
N ILE A 434 24.45 -84.29 15.04
CA ILE A 434 23.80 -83.93 16.31
C ILE A 434 23.31 -82.48 16.16
N CYS A 435 22.03 -82.29 15.88
CA CYS A 435 21.41 -80.97 16.00
C CYS A 435 21.20 -80.65 17.49
N ILE A 436 21.75 -79.51 17.92
CA ILE A 436 21.48 -78.89 19.21
C ILE A 436 20.58 -77.67 18.95
N PHE A 437 19.52 -77.53 19.74
CA PHE A 437 18.63 -76.37 19.81
C PHE A 437 18.47 -76.00 21.29
#